data_AF-A0A3B6GR21-F1
#
_entry.id   AF-A0A3B6GR21-F1
#
_cell.length_a   1.000
_cell.length_b   1.000
_cell.length_c   1.000
_cell.angle_alpha   90.00
_cell.angle_beta   90.00
_cell.angle_gamma   90.00
#
_symmetry.space_group_name_H-M   'P 1'
#
loop_
_entity.id
_entity.type
_entity.pdbx_description
1 polymer ?
#
loop_
_entity_poly.entity_id
_entity_poly.type
_entity_poly.pdbx_seq_one_letter_code
_entity_poly.pdbx_strand_id
1 'polypeptide(L)'
;MAYAKLAALAMLVLLLQASTGTAARSPPAVSTSKIDGMPGVMTVNGFERGEDGGGPAECDGKYHSDDDMLVALPTGLYQGGARCFKMIRITSAGTGPSVEAMVVDECDSRKGCKNNIVDTSKAVWKALGLDTNVGEVPVTWSDV
;
A
#
# COMPACT_ATOMS: atom_id res chain seq x y z
N MET A 1 49.89 -15.10 68.76
CA MET A 1 50.20 -14.97 67.32
C MET A 1 48.95 -14.34 66.69
N ALA A 2 48.75 -13.01 66.68
CA ALA A 2 49.55 -11.92 66.09
C ALA A 2 49.64 -12.11 64.56
N TYR A 3 49.22 -11.22 63.65
CA TYR A 3 48.85 -9.79 63.62
C TYR A 3 47.85 -9.58 62.45
N ALA A 4 46.73 -8.84 62.59
CA ALA A 4 46.55 -7.41 62.27
C ALA A 4 47.05 -7.01 60.85
N LYS A 5 46.31 -6.29 59.98
CA LYS A 5 45.81 -4.91 60.12
C LYS A 5 44.90 -4.49 58.94
N LEU A 6 43.84 -3.74 59.25
CA LEU A 6 43.35 -2.48 58.66
C LEU A 6 43.43 -2.23 57.14
N ALA A 7 42.32 -1.85 56.51
CA ALA A 7 41.99 -0.43 56.25
C ALA A 7 40.68 -0.27 55.46
N ALA A 8 39.84 0.67 55.91
CA ALA A 8 38.70 1.19 55.19
C ALA A 8 39.16 2.10 54.03
N LEU A 9 38.39 2.18 52.94
CA LEU A 9 38.04 3.44 52.25
C LEU A 9 37.06 3.20 51.08
N ALA A 10 35.93 3.90 51.17
CA ALA A 10 35.05 4.47 50.15
C ALA A 10 35.12 3.94 48.70
N MET A 11 33.94 3.65 48.12
CA MET A 11 33.32 4.58 47.16
C MET A 11 31.94 4.06 46.73
N LEU A 12 30.96 4.92 46.94
CA LEU A 12 29.63 4.89 46.37
C LEU A 12 29.72 4.94 44.83
N VAL A 13 29.21 3.93 44.12
CA VAL A 13 28.85 4.10 42.70
C VAL A 13 27.46 3.52 42.48
N LEU A 14 26.48 4.42 42.54
CA LEU A 14 25.15 4.31 41.95
C LEU A 14 25.28 3.86 40.49
N LEU A 15 24.61 2.79 40.06
CA LEU A 15 24.09 2.71 38.70
C LEU A 15 22.79 1.90 38.66
N LEU A 16 21.70 2.67 38.68
CA LEU A 16 20.41 2.48 38.05
C LEU A 16 20.21 1.16 37.30
N GLN A 17 19.19 0.40 37.70
CA GLN A 17 18.68 -0.69 36.86
C GLN A 17 18.14 -0.09 35.55
N ALA A 18 18.90 -0.27 34.47
CA ALA A 18 18.43 0.03 33.13
C ALA A 18 17.37 -1.02 32.77
N SER A 19 16.11 -0.68 32.98
CA SER A 19 14.99 -1.37 32.35
C SER A 19 15.18 -1.27 30.84
N THR A 20 15.66 -2.34 30.20
CA THR A 20 15.71 -2.44 28.75
C THR A 20 14.28 -2.61 28.24
N GLY A 21 13.55 -1.49 28.15
CA GLY A 21 12.33 -1.43 27.36
C GLY A 21 12.73 -1.69 25.92
N THR A 22 12.30 -2.82 25.37
CA THR A 22 12.34 -3.06 23.93
C THR A 22 11.33 -2.10 23.29
N ALA A 23 11.78 -0.90 22.96
CA ALA A 23 11.05 -0.02 22.06
C ALA A 23 11.01 -0.74 20.71
N ALA A 24 9.84 -1.28 20.34
CA ALA A 24 9.57 -1.72 18.98
C ALA A 24 9.78 -0.50 18.06
N ARG A 25 10.92 -0.44 17.37
CA ARG A 25 11.16 0.55 16.33
C ARG A 25 10.16 0.25 15.23
N SER A 26 9.10 1.07 15.16
CA SER A 26 8.23 1.09 14.00
C SER A 26 9.09 1.42 12.77
N PRO A 27 8.86 0.76 11.61
CA PRO A 27 9.51 1.17 10.37
C PRO A 27 9.26 2.67 10.15
N PRO A 28 10.23 3.41 9.58
CA PRO A 28 9.95 4.78 9.19
C PRO A 28 8.75 4.78 8.26
N ALA A 29 7.78 5.66 8.52
CA ALA A 29 6.66 5.86 7.60
C ALA A 29 7.26 6.18 6.22
N VAL A 30 6.97 5.35 5.23
CA VAL A 30 7.36 5.61 3.84
C VAL A 30 6.66 6.91 3.45
N SER A 31 7.44 7.99 3.34
CA SER A 31 6.95 9.29 2.88
C SER A 31 6.65 9.19 1.39
N THR A 32 5.45 8.74 1.05
CA THR A 32 4.97 8.71 -0.33
C THR A 32 4.72 10.12 -0.80
N SER A 33 5.43 10.58 -1.82
CA SER A 33 5.08 11.82 -2.51
C SER A 33 3.65 11.71 -3.05
N LYS A 34 2.82 12.73 -2.73
CA LYS A 34 1.45 12.82 -3.25
C LYS A 34 1.50 12.82 -4.78
N ILE A 35 0.73 11.94 -5.39
CA ILE A 35 0.53 11.88 -6.83
C ILE A 35 -0.67 12.76 -7.18
N ASP A 36 -0.51 13.58 -8.23
CA ASP A 36 -1.56 14.42 -8.76
C ASP A 36 -1.55 14.40 -10.29
N GLY A 37 -2.66 13.95 -10.89
CA GLY A 37 -2.88 13.94 -12.32
C GLY A 37 -1.95 13.00 -13.10
N MET A 38 -1.48 11.91 -12.49
CA MET A 38 -0.59 10.96 -13.15
C MET A 38 -1.33 10.24 -14.29
N PRO A 39 -0.80 10.24 -15.53
CA PRO A 39 -1.37 9.47 -16.63
C PRO A 39 -1.25 7.96 -16.35
N GLY A 40 -2.29 7.21 -16.73
CA GLY A 40 -2.33 5.77 -16.61
C GLY A 40 -3.19 5.12 -17.71
N VAL A 41 -3.14 3.81 -17.77
CA VAL A 41 -4.03 2.98 -18.59
C VAL A 41 -4.87 2.15 -17.64
N MET A 42 -6.18 2.37 -17.65
CA MET A 42 -7.11 1.61 -16.83
C MET A 42 -7.46 0.30 -17.54
N THR A 43 -7.33 -0.80 -16.80
CA THR A 43 -7.73 -2.17 -17.19
C THR A 43 -8.85 -2.67 -16.27
N VAL A 44 -9.50 -3.76 -16.67
CA VAL A 44 -10.48 -4.47 -15.84
C VAL A 44 -9.81 -5.68 -15.20
N ASN A 45 -10.03 -5.86 -13.90
CA ASN A 45 -9.56 -6.99 -13.11
C ASN A 45 -10.66 -7.51 -12.20
N GLY A 46 -10.75 -8.82 -12.08
CA GLY A 46 -11.57 -9.51 -11.10
C GLY A 46 -10.87 -9.67 -9.76
N PHE A 47 -11.49 -9.17 -8.69
CA PHE A 47 -10.99 -9.28 -7.31
C PHE A 47 -11.64 -10.44 -6.54
N GLU A 48 -12.59 -11.14 -7.18
CA GLU A 48 -13.25 -12.30 -6.59
C GLU A 48 -12.42 -13.59 -6.73
N ARG A 49 -12.78 -14.60 -5.94
CA ARG A 49 -12.10 -15.88 -5.97
C ARG A 49 -12.34 -16.59 -7.31
N GLY A 50 -11.25 -16.95 -7.97
CA GLY A 50 -11.30 -17.75 -9.20
C GLY A 50 -11.42 -16.92 -10.48
N GLU A 51 -11.31 -15.60 -10.37
CA GLU A 51 -11.20 -14.70 -11.51
C GLU A 51 -9.73 -14.47 -11.93
N ASP A 52 -9.53 -13.58 -12.90
CA ASP A 52 -8.27 -13.27 -13.55
C ASP A 52 -7.24 -12.56 -12.64
N GLY A 53 -7.69 -11.83 -11.61
CA GLY A 53 -6.79 -11.28 -10.58
C GLY A 53 -6.08 -12.34 -9.73
N GLY A 54 -6.53 -13.59 -9.82
CA GLY A 54 -5.82 -14.75 -9.29
C GLY A 54 -5.88 -14.89 -7.76
N GLY A 55 -4.87 -14.33 -7.08
CA GLY A 55 -4.69 -14.49 -5.64
C GLY A 55 -5.56 -13.53 -4.81
N PRO A 56 -5.60 -13.70 -3.48
CA PRO A 56 -6.12 -12.65 -2.59
C PRO A 56 -5.28 -11.38 -2.70
N ALA A 57 -5.91 -10.22 -2.51
CA ALA A 57 -5.30 -8.91 -2.65
C ALA A 57 -4.18 -8.66 -1.61
N GLU A 58 -3.08 -8.04 -2.02
CA GLU A 58 -1.86 -7.86 -1.22
C GLU A 58 -2.07 -7.01 0.05
N CYS A 59 -3.04 -6.09 0.08
CA CYS A 59 -3.23 -5.22 1.24
C CYS A 59 -3.80 -5.93 2.48
N ASP A 60 -4.66 -6.96 2.31
CA ASP A 60 -5.26 -7.69 3.44
C ASP A 60 -5.31 -9.22 3.29
N GLY A 61 -4.81 -9.76 2.19
CA GLY A 61 -4.85 -11.19 1.91
C GLY A 61 -6.27 -11.73 1.71
N LYS A 62 -7.21 -10.90 1.21
CA LYS A 62 -8.60 -11.31 0.95
C LYS A 62 -9.01 -11.12 -0.51
N TYR A 63 -10.02 -11.89 -0.89
CA TYR A 63 -10.81 -11.59 -2.09
C TYR A 63 -11.84 -10.52 -1.75
N HIS A 64 -12.18 -9.69 -2.72
CA HIS A 64 -13.15 -8.60 -2.59
C HIS A 64 -14.18 -8.70 -3.72
N SER A 65 -15.34 -8.06 -3.56
CA SER A 65 -16.37 -8.13 -4.60
C SER A 65 -16.02 -7.22 -5.78
N ASP A 66 -16.34 -7.67 -6.98
CA ASP A 66 -16.20 -6.86 -8.20
C ASP A 66 -17.17 -5.69 -8.28
N ASP A 67 -18.19 -5.69 -7.41
CA ASP A 67 -19.13 -4.59 -7.23
C ASP A 67 -18.59 -3.49 -6.29
N ASP A 68 -17.45 -3.71 -5.61
CA ASP A 68 -16.77 -2.70 -4.82
C ASP A 68 -15.87 -1.81 -5.69
N MET A 69 -15.70 -0.53 -5.32
CA MET A 69 -14.86 0.42 -6.04
C MET A 69 -13.37 0.21 -5.73
N LEU A 70 -12.75 -0.75 -6.39
CA LEU A 70 -11.39 -1.22 -6.07
C LEU A 70 -10.39 -1.02 -7.21
N VAL A 71 -9.12 -0.88 -6.82
CA VAL A 71 -7.98 -0.74 -7.74
C VAL A 71 -6.71 -1.44 -7.22
N ALA A 72 -5.96 -2.04 -8.14
CA ALA A 72 -4.58 -2.47 -7.95
C ALA A 72 -3.63 -1.47 -8.64
N LEU A 73 -2.53 -1.14 -7.97
CA LEU A 73 -1.51 -0.23 -8.50
C LEU A 73 -0.25 -0.98 -8.89
N PRO A 74 0.48 -0.54 -9.93
CA PRO A 74 1.70 -1.20 -10.36
C PRO A 74 2.76 -1.04 -9.28
N THR A 75 3.67 -2.00 -9.15
CA THR A 75 4.68 -2.11 -8.07
C THR A 75 5.30 -0.76 -7.63
N GLY A 76 5.71 0.07 -8.59
CA GLY A 76 6.34 1.37 -8.31
C GLY A 76 5.41 2.42 -7.68
N LEU A 77 4.10 2.31 -7.91
CA LEU A 77 3.05 3.20 -7.40
C LEU A 77 2.36 2.61 -6.16
N TYR A 78 2.27 1.27 -6.08
CA TYR A 78 1.88 0.55 -4.87
C TYR A 78 2.84 0.81 -3.70
N GLN A 79 4.14 0.96 -3.99
CA GLN A 79 5.18 1.37 -3.03
C GLN A 79 5.22 0.50 -1.77
N GLY A 80 5.11 -0.83 -1.95
CA GLY A 80 5.12 -1.79 -0.84
C GLY A 80 3.94 -1.61 0.11
N GLY A 81 2.77 -1.27 -0.42
CA GLY A 81 1.53 -1.10 0.35
C GLY A 81 1.36 0.28 0.97
N ALA A 82 2.21 1.25 0.65
CA ALA A 82 2.10 2.59 1.23
C ALA A 82 0.81 3.33 0.83
N ARG A 83 0.10 2.84 -0.20
CA ARG A 83 -1.23 3.30 -0.61
C ARG A 83 -2.39 2.38 -0.20
N CYS A 84 -2.14 1.26 0.48
CA CYS A 84 -3.21 0.34 0.88
C CYS A 84 -4.33 1.05 1.64
N PHE A 85 -5.57 0.73 1.23
CA PHE A 85 -6.82 1.29 1.74
C PHE A 85 -6.98 2.81 1.64
N LYS A 86 -6.11 3.47 0.86
CA LYS A 86 -6.29 4.87 0.50
C LYS A 86 -7.13 4.96 -0.77
N MET A 87 -7.91 6.03 -0.85
CA MET A 87 -8.65 6.35 -2.06
C MET A 87 -7.74 7.04 -3.07
N ILE A 88 -7.92 6.68 -4.34
CA ILE A 88 -7.44 7.48 -5.46
C ILE A 88 -8.63 7.96 -6.27
N ARG A 89 -8.50 9.14 -6.86
CA ARG A 89 -9.46 9.66 -7.83
C ARG A 89 -8.99 9.28 -9.22
N ILE A 90 -9.80 8.54 -9.97
CA ILE A 90 -9.55 8.13 -11.35
C ILE A 90 -10.43 8.98 -12.26
N THR A 91 -9.84 9.58 -13.29
CA THR A 91 -10.53 10.45 -14.25
C THR A 91 -10.36 9.89 -15.66
N SER A 92 -11.47 9.68 -16.36
CA SER A 92 -11.44 9.27 -17.77
C SER A 92 -10.82 10.38 -18.60
N ALA A 93 -9.71 10.10 -19.29
CA ALA A 93 -9.03 11.09 -20.12
C ALA A 93 -9.84 11.44 -21.38
N GLY A 94 -10.67 10.51 -21.87
CA GLY A 94 -11.49 10.71 -23.07
C GLY A 94 -12.83 11.39 -22.82
N THR A 95 -13.47 11.11 -21.67
CA THR A 95 -14.83 11.59 -21.40
C THR A 95 -14.90 12.67 -20.32
N GLY A 96 -13.96 12.71 -19.37
CA GLY A 96 -13.90 13.71 -18.30
C GLY A 96 -14.50 13.34 -16.93
N PRO A 97 -15.49 12.45 -16.78
CA PRO A 97 -15.94 11.97 -15.47
C PRO A 97 -14.83 11.38 -14.61
N SER A 98 -15.02 11.47 -13.29
CA SER A 98 -14.14 10.89 -12.30
C SER A 98 -14.90 10.07 -11.27
N VAL A 99 -14.23 9.06 -10.72
CA VAL A 99 -14.70 8.22 -9.62
C VAL A 99 -13.57 8.03 -8.61
N GLU A 100 -13.90 7.67 -7.38
CA GLU A 100 -12.91 7.28 -6.38
C GLU A 100 -12.92 5.76 -6.21
N ALA A 101 -11.74 5.18 -6.08
CA ALA A 101 -11.54 3.75 -5.86
C ALA A 101 -10.48 3.52 -4.78
N MET A 102 -10.66 2.47 -3.98
CA MET A 102 -9.76 2.10 -2.90
C MET A 102 -8.65 1.18 -3.42
N VAL A 103 -7.41 1.51 -3.10
CA VAL A 103 -6.26 0.65 -3.40
C VAL A 103 -6.27 -0.56 -2.48
N VAL A 104 -6.36 -1.76 -3.07
CA VAL A 104 -6.38 -3.02 -2.32
C VAL A 104 -5.28 -3.99 -2.72
N ASP A 105 -4.63 -3.79 -3.87
CA ASP A 105 -3.70 -4.77 -4.41
C ASP A 105 -2.52 -4.17 -5.18
N GLU A 106 -1.53 -5.01 -5.44
CA GLU A 106 -0.39 -4.75 -6.31
C GLU A 106 -0.57 -5.44 -7.66
N CYS A 107 -0.55 -4.65 -8.73
CA CYS A 107 -0.35 -5.18 -10.08
C CYS A 107 1.16 -5.41 -10.29
N ASP A 108 1.64 -6.61 -9.96
CA ASP A 108 3.07 -6.94 -9.88
C ASP A 108 3.78 -6.83 -11.24
N SER A 109 4.62 -5.82 -11.41
CA SER A 109 5.32 -5.56 -12.67
C SER A 109 6.42 -6.58 -12.98
N ARG A 110 6.83 -7.38 -11.99
CA ARG A 110 7.75 -8.51 -12.17
C ARG A 110 7.04 -9.73 -12.75
N LYS A 111 5.72 -9.76 -12.68
CA LYS A 111 4.84 -10.82 -13.21
C LYS A 111 4.08 -10.39 -14.48
N GLY A 112 4.48 -9.28 -15.10
CA GLY A 112 3.99 -8.86 -16.42
C GLY A 112 3.07 -7.64 -16.42
N CYS A 113 2.75 -7.05 -15.27
CA CYS A 113 2.00 -5.80 -15.22
C CYS A 113 2.84 -4.62 -15.75
N LYS A 114 2.27 -3.76 -16.61
CA LYS A 114 2.97 -2.56 -17.08
C LYS A 114 3.01 -1.50 -15.95
N ASN A 115 4.05 -0.67 -15.93
CA ASN A 115 4.28 0.30 -14.85
C ASN A 115 3.28 1.47 -14.76
N ASN A 116 2.36 1.58 -15.72
CA ASN A 116 1.35 2.63 -15.81
C ASN A 116 -0.09 2.09 -15.80
N ILE A 117 -0.28 0.81 -15.48
CA ILE A 117 -1.62 0.24 -15.32
C ILE A 117 -2.31 0.84 -14.10
N VAL A 118 -3.63 1.02 -14.17
CA VAL A 118 -4.51 1.29 -13.04
C VAL A 118 -5.56 0.19 -13.12
N ASP A 119 -5.36 -0.91 -12.41
CA ASP A 119 -6.12 -2.15 -12.65
C ASP A 119 -7.37 -2.18 -11.78
N THR A 120 -8.56 -2.11 -12.37
CA THR A 120 -9.77 -1.72 -11.63
C THR A 120 -10.87 -2.75 -11.72
N SER A 121 -11.68 -2.80 -10.67
CA SER A 121 -12.90 -3.60 -10.61
C SER A 121 -13.92 -3.20 -11.68
N LYS A 122 -14.84 -4.13 -12.01
CA LYS A 122 -15.95 -3.87 -12.94
C LYS A 122 -16.84 -2.70 -12.48
N ALA A 123 -16.98 -2.48 -11.18
CA ALA A 123 -17.71 -1.35 -10.62
C ALA A 123 -17.15 0.01 -11.05
N VAL A 124 -15.82 0.17 -11.09
CA VAL A 124 -15.16 1.42 -11.52
C VAL A 124 -15.48 1.74 -12.98
N TRP A 125 -15.40 0.75 -13.85
CA TRP A 125 -15.77 0.87 -15.26
C TRP A 125 -17.22 1.31 -15.44
N LYS A 126 -18.14 0.64 -14.74
CA LYS A 126 -19.56 0.96 -14.76
C LYS A 126 -19.84 2.38 -14.27
N ALA A 127 -19.19 2.81 -13.18
CA ALA A 127 -19.36 4.14 -12.62
C ALA A 127 -18.83 5.26 -13.54
N LEU A 128 -17.82 4.97 -14.37
CA LEU A 128 -17.33 5.86 -15.43
C LEU A 128 -18.14 5.80 -16.73
N GLY A 129 -19.13 4.89 -16.82
CA GLY A 129 -19.94 4.70 -18.02
C GLY A 129 -19.18 4.05 -19.18
N LEU A 130 -18.20 3.18 -18.86
CA LEU A 130 -17.33 2.54 -19.84
C LEU A 130 -17.67 1.05 -20.02
N ASP A 131 -17.47 0.54 -21.24
CA ASP A 131 -17.62 -0.88 -21.56
C ASP A 131 -16.30 -1.63 -21.32
N THR A 132 -16.34 -2.65 -20.47
CA THR A 132 -15.18 -3.49 -20.15
C THR A 132 -14.65 -4.26 -21.35
N ASN A 133 -15.45 -4.48 -22.40
CA ASN A 133 -15.00 -5.15 -23.64
C ASN A 133 -13.96 -4.34 -24.43
N VAL A 134 -13.80 -3.04 -24.13
CA VAL A 134 -12.72 -2.22 -24.71
C VAL A 134 -11.35 -2.65 -24.19
N GLY A 135 -11.29 -3.22 -22.98
CA GLY A 135 -10.08 -3.79 -22.37
C GLY A 135 -9.15 -2.75 -21.73
N GLU A 136 -8.76 -1.71 -22.47
CA GLU A 136 -7.84 -0.66 -21.99
C GLU A 136 -8.37 0.74 -22.34
N VAL A 137 -8.36 1.67 -21.38
CA VAL A 137 -8.67 3.08 -21.64
C VAL A 137 -7.66 4.03 -20.98
N PRO A 138 -7.35 5.19 -21.59
CA PRO A 138 -6.49 6.18 -20.96
C PRO A 138 -7.21 6.91 -19.81
N VAL A 139 -6.52 7.08 -18.69
CA VAL A 139 -7.01 7.80 -17.51
C VAL A 139 -5.92 8.74 -16.96
N THR A 140 -6.33 9.66 -16.10
CA THR A 140 -5.44 10.28 -15.12
C THR A 140 -5.89 9.91 -13.71
N TRP A 141 -4.98 9.87 -12.75
CA TRP A 141 -5.33 9.62 -11.37
C TRP A 141 -4.51 10.43 -10.36
N SER A 142 -5.11 10.69 -9.20
CA SER A 142 -4.50 11.43 -8.09
C SER A 142 -4.75 10.70 -6.77
N ASP A 143 -3.80 10.83 -5.84
CA ASP A 143 -4.07 10.55 -4.43
C ASP A 143 -5.13 11.56 -3.92
N VAL A 144 -6.12 11.07 -3.15
CA VAL A 144 -7.14 11.89 -2.47
C VAL A 144 -6.58 12.49 -1.18
#